data_AF-A0A7W8EC13-F1
#
_entry.id   AF-A0A7W8EC13-F1
#
_cell.length_a   1.000
_cell.length_b   1.000
_cell.length_c   1.000
_cell.angle_alpha   90.00
_cell.angle_beta   90.00
_cell.angle_gamma   90.00
#
_symmetry.space_group_name_H-M   'P 1'
#
loop_
_entity.id
_entity.type
_entity.pdbx_description
1 polymer ?
#
loop_
_entity_poly.entity_id
_entity_poly.type
_entity_poly.pdbx_seq_one_letter_code
_entity_poly.pdbx_strand_id
1 'polypeptide(L)'
;MNIYGYIYLVRNRINGKVYIGQTARTIEHRWKQHKKEARAVRSNAHLYCAMRKHGLESFDIVCLHQAFSKAELDDMERRAIFTHDSMNPDFGYNRTEGGANGKRSDETCKKLSESHMGHKRSDESRRKQSQSLMGHPSWSKGKKLTEATRQKMSDSQKGNTYCLGNKLTEAHRRKISDAVKGENHPNFGKKLSETTRQKMREARLRRKSEASPALIWGS
;
A
#
# COMPACT_ATOMS: atom_id res chain seq x y z
N MET A 1 27.56 22.14 7.58
CA MET A 1 26.60 21.12 8.05
C MET A 1 25.21 21.66 7.76
N ASN A 2 24.39 20.99 6.93
CA ASN A 2 23.05 21.50 6.60
C ASN A 2 22.06 21.08 7.68
N ILE A 3 21.22 22.03 8.12
CA ILE A 3 20.16 21.77 9.07
C ILE A 3 19.13 20.84 8.40
N TYR A 4 18.83 19.72 9.05
CA TYR A 4 17.81 18.76 8.61
C TYR A 4 16.42 19.20 9.08
N GLY A 5 16.31 19.72 10.31
CA GLY A 5 15.05 20.17 10.87
C GLY A 5 15.18 20.84 12.24
N TYR A 6 14.04 21.18 12.80
CA TYR A 6 13.90 21.94 14.04
C TYR A 6 12.92 21.25 14.99
N ILE A 7 13.25 21.26 16.28
CA ILE A 7 12.33 20.96 17.38
C ILE A 7 11.79 22.28 17.92
N TYR A 8 10.48 22.35 18.10
CA TYR A 8 9.82 23.52 18.66
C TYR A 8 8.86 23.15 19.79
N LEU A 9 8.61 24.15 20.62
CA LEU A 9 7.63 24.12 21.70
C LEU A 9 6.55 25.14 21.39
N VAL A 10 5.29 24.73 21.46
CA VAL A 10 4.13 25.62 21.46
C VAL A 10 3.59 25.70 22.89
N ARG A 11 3.55 26.89 23.48
CA ARG A 11 3.07 27.12 24.84
C ARG A 11 1.72 27.80 24.81
N ASN A 12 0.76 27.31 25.59
CA ASN A 12 -0.46 28.03 25.89
C ASN A 12 -0.23 28.96 27.10
N ARG A 13 -0.39 30.27 26.91
CA ARG A 13 -0.19 31.26 27.98
C ARG A 13 -1.28 31.24 29.06
N ILE A 14 -2.46 30.69 28.77
CA ILE A 14 -3.60 30.69 29.69
C ILE A 14 -3.47 29.61 30.76
N ASN A 15 -3.02 28.41 30.40
CA ASN A 15 -2.96 27.27 31.32
C ASN A 15 -1.55 26.68 31.46
N GLY A 16 -0.55 27.24 30.78
CA GLY A 16 0.84 26.79 30.84
C GLY A 16 1.15 25.52 30.04
N LYS A 17 0.13 24.83 29.48
CA LYS A 17 0.33 23.55 28.79
C LYS A 17 1.17 23.71 27.53
N VAL A 18 1.98 22.69 27.23
CA VAL A 18 2.93 22.72 26.12
C VAL A 18 2.68 21.63 25.08
N TYR A 19 3.11 21.90 23.84
CA TYR A 19 3.17 20.93 22.77
C TYR A 19 4.57 20.95 22.17
N ILE A 20 5.19 19.78 22.06
CA ILE A 20 6.47 19.61 21.39
C ILE A 20 6.23 19.01 20.01
N GLY A 21 6.93 19.52 19.00
CA GLY A 21 6.92 18.88 17.70
C GLY A 21 8.17 19.14 16.89
N GLN A 22 8.35 18.34 15.84
CA GLN A 22 9.42 18.49 14.88
C GLN A 22 8.95 19.06 13.52
N THR A 23 9.87 19.65 12.75
CA THR A 23 9.63 20.10 11.37
C THR A 23 10.93 20.11 10.56
N ALA A 24 10.87 19.68 9.29
CA ALA A 24 11.97 19.85 8.32
C ALA A 24 11.90 21.19 7.56
N ARG A 25 10.81 21.95 7.76
CA ARG A 25 10.65 23.33 7.27
C ARG A 25 10.96 24.30 8.42
N THR A 26 11.01 25.60 8.12
CA THR A 26 11.20 26.62 9.17
C THR A 26 10.03 26.63 10.17
N ILE A 27 10.30 27.14 11.37
CA ILE A 27 9.32 27.23 12.46
C ILE A 27 8.14 28.13 12.06
N GLU A 28 8.40 29.24 11.38
CA GLU A 28 7.37 30.19 10.95
C GLU A 28 6.41 29.54 9.96
N HIS A 29 6.94 28.73 9.03
CA HIS A 29 6.12 27.98 8.09
C HIS A 29 5.24 26.97 8.81
N ARG A 30 5.82 26.19 9.73
CA ARG A 30 5.08 25.21 10.51
C ARG A 30 4.02 25.87 11.40
N TRP A 31 4.31 27.05 11.92
CA TRP A 31 3.36 27.83 12.73
C TRP A 31 2.17 28.33 11.93
N LYS A 32 2.41 28.88 10.74
CA LYS A 32 1.33 29.27 9.81
C LYS A 32 0.46 28.06 9.47
N GLN A 33 1.06 26.89 9.27
CA GLN A 33 0.33 25.65 9.03
C GLN A 33 -0.55 25.27 10.23
N HIS A 34 -0.02 25.26 11.46
CA HIS A 34 -0.80 24.99 12.68
C HIS A 34 -1.99 25.95 12.82
N LYS A 35 -1.77 27.26 12.64
CA LYS A 35 -2.86 28.26 12.68
C LYS A 35 -3.92 27.99 11.60
N LYS A 36 -3.54 27.58 10.39
CA LYS A 36 -4.46 27.24 9.31
C LYS A 36 -5.26 25.98 9.63
N GLU A 37 -4.61 24.92 10.10
CA GLU A 37 -5.25 23.64 10.44
C GLU A 37 -6.23 23.78 11.61
N ALA A 38 -5.87 24.58 12.62
CA ALA A 38 -6.75 24.88 13.74
C ALA A 38 -8.06 25.55 13.27
N ARG A 39 -7.99 26.48 12.31
CA ARG A 39 -9.16 27.18 11.73
C ARG A 39 -10.00 26.29 10.82
N ALA A 40 -9.40 25.35 10.10
CA ALA A 40 -10.11 24.54 9.11
C ALA A 40 -11.05 23.49 9.73
N VAL A 41 -10.98 23.23 11.04
CA VAL A 41 -11.81 22.25 11.78
C VAL A 41 -11.81 20.84 11.16
N ARG A 42 -10.74 20.48 10.45
CA ARG A 42 -10.58 19.13 9.84
C ARG A 42 -9.93 18.14 10.78
N SER A 43 -9.25 18.64 11.82
CA SER A 43 -8.46 17.85 12.76
C SER A 43 -8.90 18.10 14.20
N ASN A 44 -9.06 16.99 14.92
CA ASN A 44 -9.39 16.93 16.35
C ASN A 44 -8.15 16.70 17.22
N ALA A 45 -6.95 17.04 16.71
CA ALA A 45 -5.75 17.04 17.53
C ALA A 45 -5.93 17.96 18.75
N HIS A 46 -5.49 17.50 19.93
CA HIS A 46 -5.68 18.21 21.20
C HIS A 46 -5.18 19.66 21.16
N LEU A 47 -4.03 19.89 20.52
CA LEU A 47 -3.48 21.23 20.30
C LEU A 47 -4.46 22.14 19.55
N TYR A 48 -5.08 21.65 18.47
CA TYR A 48 -6.00 22.45 17.65
C TYR A 48 -7.33 22.71 18.34
N CYS A 49 -7.83 21.74 19.10
CA CYS A 49 -8.98 21.94 19.96
C CYS A 49 -8.69 23.03 21.01
N ALA A 50 -7.50 23.00 21.63
CA ALA A 50 -7.08 24.00 22.59
C ALA A 50 -6.90 25.39 21.95
N MET A 51 -6.29 25.48 20.76
CA MET A 51 -6.18 26.73 20.00
C MET A 51 -7.53 27.36 19.68
N ARG A 52 -8.52 26.54 19.29
CA ARG A 52 -9.88 27.03 19.05
C ARG A 52 -10.57 27.48 20.33
N LYS A 53 -10.39 26.75 21.43
CA LYS A 53 -11.00 27.05 22.74
C LYS A 53 -10.43 28.33 23.37
N HIS A 54 -9.12 28.50 23.30
CA HIS A 54 -8.40 29.54 24.04
C HIS A 54 -7.95 30.72 23.17
N GLY A 55 -8.22 30.67 21.87
CA GLY A 55 -7.77 31.66 20.89
C GLY A 55 -6.34 31.39 20.41
N LEU A 56 -6.09 31.58 19.11
CA LEU A 56 -4.79 31.34 18.48
C LEU A 56 -3.70 32.27 19.00
N GLU A 57 -4.08 33.48 19.41
CA GLU A 57 -3.14 34.49 19.88
C GLU A 57 -2.64 34.18 21.29
N SER A 58 -3.30 33.30 22.04
CA SER A 58 -2.89 32.82 23.37
C SER A 58 -1.75 31.80 23.34
N PHE A 59 -1.24 31.46 22.16
CA PHE A 59 -0.20 30.48 21.97
C PHE A 59 1.05 31.10 21.34
N ASP A 60 2.20 30.74 21.89
CA ASP A 60 3.52 31.10 21.35
C ASP A 60 4.24 29.87 20.86
N ILE A 61 5.10 30.04 19.85
CA ILE A 61 5.99 29.00 19.35
C ILE A 61 7.44 29.43 19.54
N VAL A 62 8.27 28.52 20.05
CA VAL A 62 9.70 28.74 20.30
C VAL A 62 10.50 27.59 19.70
N CYS A 63 11.60 27.91 19.02
CA CYS A 63 12.57 26.92 18.57
C CYS A 63 13.41 26.45 19.77
N LEU A 64 13.41 25.14 20.04
CA LEU A 64 14.22 24.54 21.11
C LEU A 64 15.59 24.10 20.59
N HIS A 65 15.62 23.33 19.50
CA HIS A 65 16.83 22.71 18.98
C HIS A 65 16.82 22.63 17.45
N GLN A 66 18.02 22.62 16.86
CA GLN A 66 18.25 22.33 15.45
C GLN A 66 18.90 20.95 15.36
N ALA A 67 18.43 20.12 14.41
CA ALA A 67 18.98 18.81 14.16
C ALA A 67 19.58 18.74 12.76
N PHE A 68 20.64 17.94 12.60
CA PHE A 68 21.38 17.79 11.35
C PHE A 68 21.12 16.44 10.67
N SER A 69 20.37 15.54 11.32
CA SER A 69 19.90 14.28 10.74
C SER A 69 18.48 13.92 11.20
N LYS A 70 17.85 12.99 10.50
CA LYS A 70 16.52 12.49 10.88
C LYS A 70 16.52 11.78 12.24
N ALA A 71 17.53 10.95 12.48
CA ALA A 71 17.66 10.16 13.72
C ALA A 71 17.86 11.08 14.93
N GLU A 72 18.70 12.10 14.78
CA GLU A 72 18.89 13.14 15.80
C GLU A 72 17.60 13.93 16.06
N LEU A 73 16.87 14.31 15.00
CA LEU A 73 15.60 15.03 15.13
C LEU A 73 14.58 14.19 15.92
N ASP A 74 14.43 12.90 15.59
CA ASP A 74 13.52 11.99 16.30
C ASP A 74 13.93 11.83 17.77
N ASP A 75 15.24 11.70 18.04
CA ASP A 75 15.74 11.53 19.39
C ASP A 75 15.56 12.79 20.26
N MET A 76 15.85 13.98 19.69
CA MET A 76 15.62 15.26 20.35
C MET A 76 14.14 15.49 20.63
N GLU A 77 13.24 15.10 19.72
CA GLU A 77 11.79 15.21 19.94
C GLU A 77 11.35 14.36 21.14
N ARG A 78 11.78 13.09 21.20
CA ARG A 78 11.44 12.20 22.34
C ARG A 78 11.94 12.75 23.66
N ARG A 79 13.21 13.21 23.70
CA ARG A 79 13.79 13.81 24.91
C ARG A 79 13.03 15.06 25.32
N ALA A 80 12.69 15.93 24.38
CA ALA A 80 11.94 17.15 24.69
C ALA A 80 10.52 16.86 25.20
N ILE A 81 9.81 15.88 24.63
CA ILE A 81 8.49 15.45 25.11
C ILE A 81 8.58 14.93 26.54
N PHE A 82 9.58 14.07 26.82
CA PHE A 82 9.81 13.52 28.15
C PHE A 82 10.14 14.61 29.18
N THR A 83 11.11 15.48 28.88
CA THR A 83 11.55 16.53 29.81
C THR A 83 10.45 17.52 30.17
N HIS A 84 9.51 17.79 29.24
CA HIS A 84 8.42 18.74 29.48
C HIS A 84 7.11 18.08 29.94
N ASP A 85 7.12 16.76 30.17
CA ASP A 85 5.93 15.94 30.48
C ASP A 85 4.74 16.25 29.55
N SER A 86 5.01 16.49 28.26
CA SER A 86 4.01 17.09 27.37
C SER A 86 2.93 16.10 26.91
N MET A 87 3.05 14.83 27.29
CA MET A 87 2.02 13.80 27.12
C MET A 87 0.99 13.78 28.24
N ASN A 88 1.37 14.27 29.42
CA ASN A 88 0.46 14.36 30.53
C ASN A 88 -0.62 15.41 30.22
N PRO A 89 -1.92 15.05 30.25
CA PRO A 89 -2.99 15.99 29.94
C PRO A 89 -2.98 17.25 30.81
N ASP A 90 -2.39 17.23 32.00
CA ASP A 90 -2.28 18.37 32.90
C ASP A 90 -1.19 19.35 32.48
N PHE A 91 -0.13 18.87 31.80
CA PHE A 91 1.04 19.67 31.43
C PHE A 91 1.21 19.86 29.92
N GLY A 92 0.56 19.08 29.06
CA GLY A 92 0.75 19.20 27.62
C GLY A 92 -0.33 18.64 26.70
N TYR A 93 -0.02 18.68 25.41
CA TYR A 93 -0.92 18.38 24.30
C TYR A 93 -0.43 17.24 23.40
N ASN A 94 0.76 16.70 23.62
CA ASN A 94 1.26 15.55 22.87
C ASN A 94 0.43 14.30 23.21
N ARG A 95 0.20 13.44 22.21
CA ARG A 95 -0.50 12.15 22.40
C ARG A 95 0.43 10.94 22.31
N THR A 96 1.66 11.16 21.90
CA THR A 96 2.64 10.13 21.59
C THR A 96 3.99 10.60 22.09
N GLU A 97 4.87 9.64 22.42
CA GLU A 97 6.24 9.89 22.88
C GLU A 97 7.13 10.57 21.82
N GLY A 98 6.67 10.65 20.57
CA GLY A 98 7.39 11.26 19.46
C GLY A 98 8.30 10.27 18.75
N GLY A 99 9.20 10.78 17.90
CA GLY A 99 10.25 9.97 17.28
C GLY A 99 9.81 9.14 16.06
N ALA A 100 8.60 9.35 15.55
CA ALA A 100 8.18 8.76 14.28
C ALA A 100 7.12 9.62 13.58
N ASN A 101 7.38 9.97 12.32
CA ASN A 101 6.38 10.50 11.38
C ASN A 101 5.35 9.41 11.02
N GLY A 102 4.58 8.91 11.98
CA GLY A 102 3.50 7.93 11.77
C GLY A 102 3.94 6.54 11.28
N LYS A 103 5.24 6.21 11.31
CA LYS A 103 5.68 4.83 11.12
C LYS A 103 5.26 4.01 12.33
N ARG A 104 4.32 3.09 12.10
CA ARG A 104 3.93 2.08 13.09
C ARG A 104 5.15 1.23 13.44
N SER A 105 5.28 0.81 14.70
CA SER A 105 6.31 -0.14 15.10
C SER A 105 6.16 -1.45 14.31
N ASP A 106 7.25 -2.19 14.14
CA ASP A 106 7.22 -3.49 13.46
C ASP A 106 6.22 -4.46 14.12
N GLU A 107 6.12 -4.40 15.45
CA GLU A 107 5.15 -5.16 16.22
C GLU A 107 3.70 -4.76 15.88
N THR A 108 3.42 -3.47 15.77
CA THR A 108 2.09 -2.97 15.39
C THR A 108 1.74 -3.37 13.95
N CYS A 109 2.71 -3.28 13.03
CA CYS A 109 2.55 -3.74 11.66
C CYS A 109 2.24 -5.24 11.60
N LYS A 110 2.93 -6.05 12.40
CA LYS A 110 2.70 -7.49 12.50
C LYS A 110 1.31 -7.82 13.03
N LYS A 111 0.88 -7.19 14.14
CA LYS A 111 -0.47 -7.35 14.71
C LYS A 111 -1.58 -7.00 13.71
N LEU A 112 -1.42 -5.90 12.97
CA LEU A 112 -2.34 -5.51 11.91
C LEU A 112 -2.37 -6.55 10.77
N SER A 113 -1.21 -7.03 10.35
CA SER A 113 -1.11 -8.08 9.33
C SER A 113 -1.83 -9.36 9.77
N GLU A 114 -1.58 -9.81 11.00
CA GLU A 114 -2.22 -11.00 11.59
C GLU A 114 -3.74 -10.84 11.67
N SER A 115 -4.25 -9.67 12.09
CA SER A 115 -5.70 -9.42 12.17
C SER A 115 -6.40 -9.45 10.80
N HIS A 116 -5.70 -9.09 9.72
CA HIS A 116 -6.26 -9.07 8.38
C HIS A 116 -6.10 -10.42 7.66
N MET A 117 -5.13 -11.22 8.07
CA MET A 117 -4.83 -12.49 7.44
C MET A 117 -5.94 -13.51 7.73
N GLY A 118 -6.47 -14.14 6.68
CA GLY A 118 -7.50 -15.18 6.79
C GLY A 118 -8.93 -14.67 6.98
N HIS A 119 -9.14 -13.35 7.13
CA HIS A 119 -10.49 -12.82 7.27
C HIS A 119 -11.23 -12.83 5.93
N LYS A 120 -12.13 -13.80 5.75
CA LYS A 120 -13.04 -13.85 4.60
C LYS A 120 -14.21 -12.92 4.85
N ARG A 121 -14.59 -12.12 3.85
CA ARG A 121 -15.84 -11.33 3.90
C ARG A 121 -17.01 -12.28 4.10
N SER A 122 -17.95 -11.90 4.96
CA SER A 122 -19.18 -12.67 5.18
C SER A 122 -19.96 -12.85 3.87
N ASP A 123 -20.72 -13.94 3.77
CA ASP A 123 -21.52 -14.21 2.58
C ASP A 123 -22.56 -13.11 2.32
N GLU A 124 -23.10 -12.50 3.38
CA GLU A 124 -23.98 -11.34 3.26
C GLU A 124 -23.26 -10.13 2.63
N SER A 125 -22.05 -9.80 3.09
CA SER A 125 -21.25 -8.70 2.53
C SER A 125 -20.86 -8.96 1.08
N ARG A 126 -20.52 -10.21 0.73
CA ARG A 126 -20.25 -10.64 -0.64
C ARG A 126 -21.49 -10.51 -1.53
N ARG A 127 -22.66 -10.88 -1.04
CA ARG A 127 -23.94 -10.74 -1.76
C ARG A 127 -24.28 -9.27 -2.01
N LYS A 128 -24.17 -8.39 -1.00
CA LYS A 128 -24.40 -6.94 -1.16
C LYS A 128 -23.46 -6.33 -2.20
N GLN A 129 -22.17 -6.68 -2.15
CA GLN A 129 -21.20 -6.22 -3.14
C GLN A 129 -21.56 -6.73 -4.54
N SER A 130 -21.90 -8.00 -4.69
CA SER A 130 -22.32 -8.58 -5.96
C SER A 130 -23.56 -7.89 -6.52
N GLN A 131 -24.58 -7.66 -5.70
CA GLN A 131 -25.81 -6.96 -6.09
C GLN A 131 -25.51 -5.53 -6.54
N SER A 132 -24.65 -4.80 -5.83
CA SER A 132 -24.27 -3.43 -6.20
C SER A 132 -23.46 -3.35 -7.52
N LEU A 133 -22.82 -4.45 -7.93
CA LEU A 133 -22.05 -4.51 -9.18
C LEU A 133 -22.88 -5.08 -10.35
N MET A 134 -23.98 -5.77 -10.06
CA MET A 134 -24.89 -6.24 -11.11
C MET A 134 -25.56 -5.05 -11.79
N GLY A 135 -25.51 -5.00 -13.12
CA GLY A 135 -26.09 -3.91 -13.91
C GLY A 135 -25.17 -2.71 -14.14
N HIS A 136 -24.00 -2.65 -13.50
CA HIS A 136 -22.99 -1.62 -13.76
C HIS A 136 -21.87 -2.20 -14.63
N PRO A 137 -22.00 -2.18 -15.98
CA PRO A 137 -20.92 -2.63 -16.84
C PRO A 137 -19.69 -1.74 -16.61
N SER A 138 -18.53 -2.37 -16.51
CA SER A 138 -17.26 -1.63 -16.58
C SER A 138 -17.26 -0.76 -17.84
N TRP A 139 -16.71 0.46 -17.74
CA TRP A 139 -16.53 1.37 -18.88
C TRP A 139 -15.71 0.77 -20.04
N SER A 140 -15.01 -0.34 -19.77
CA SER A 140 -14.21 -1.13 -20.70
C SER A 140 -14.90 -2.40 -21.21
N LYS A 141 -16.14 -2.69 -20.79
CA LYS A 141 -16.87 -3.89 -21.21
C LYS A 141 -17.08 -3.87 -22.73
N GLY A 142 -16.56 -4.88 -23.42
CA GLY A 142 -16.66 -5.01 -24.88
C GLY A 142 -15.63 -4.23 -25.69
N LYS A 143 -14.82 -3.36 -25.07
CA LYS A 143 -13.75 -2.65 -25.77
C LYS A 143 -12.56 -3.57 -25.97
N LYS A 144 -12.10 -3.70 -27.22
CA LYS A 144 -10.84 -4.39 -27.52
C LYS A 144 -9.67 -3.49 -27.11
N LEU A 145 -8.67 -4.08 -26.47
CA LEU A 145 -7.39 -3.41 -26.23
C LEU A 145 -6.79 -3.00 -27.57
N THR A 146 -6.26 -1.78 -27.63
CA THR A 146 -5.53 -1.30 -28.81
C THR A 146 -4.24 -2.11 -28.99
N GLU A 147 -3.76 -2.20 -30.22
CA GLU A 147 -2.54 -2.94 -30.53
C GLU A 147 -1.34 -2.41 -29.74
N ALA A 148 -1.24 -1.08 -29.59
CA ALA A 148 -0.22 -0.45 -28.76
C ALA A 148 -0.29 -0.86 -27.28
N THR A 149 -1.50 -1.02 -26.72
CA THR A 149 -1.66 -1.46 -25.33
C THR A 149 -1.35 -2.94 -25.17
N ARG A 150 -1.77 -3.77 -26.14
CA ARG A 150 -1.42 -5.19 -26.21
C ARG A 150 0.10 -5.37 -26.28
N GLN A 151 0.78 -4.56 -27.09
CA GLN A 151 2.22 -4.59 -27.23
C GLN A 151 2.93 -4.22 -25.92
N LYS A 152 2.52 -3.13 -25.24
CA LYS A 152 3.07 -2.75 -23.93
C LYS A 152 2.93 -3.84 -22.87
N MET A 153 1.77 -4.50 -22.81
CA MET A 153 1.57 -5.63 -21.89
C MET A 153 2.46 -6.82 -22.26
N SER A 154 2.62 -7.11 -23.56
CA SER A 154 3.52 -8.16 -24.04
C SER A 154 4.97 -7.87 -23.65
N ASP A 155 5.46 -6.66 -23.90
CA ASP A 155 6.84 -6.27 -23.60
C ASP A 155 7.12 -6.23 -22.10
N SER A 156 6.14 -5.84 -21.27
CA SER A 156 6.25 -5.93 -19.80
C SER A 156 6.32 -7.37 -19.28
N GLN A 157 5.81 -8.34 -20.04
CA GLN A 157 5.81 -9.75 -19.66
C GLN A 157 6.98 -10.53 -20.26
N LYS A 158 7.60 -10.03 -21.33
CA LYS A 158 8.84 -10.57 -21.88
C LYS A 158 9.94 -10.44 -20.83
N GLY A 159 10.56 -11.56 -20.47
CA GLY A 159 11.62 -11.61 -19.47
C GLY A 159 11.14 -11.70 -18.02
N ASN A 160 9.82 -11.86 -17.78
CA ASN A 160 9.34 -12.16 -16.44
C ASN A 160 9.77 -13.57 -16.01
N THR A 161 10.80 -13.64 -15.15
CA THR A 161 11.37 -14.89 -14.63
C THR A 161 10.80 -15.32 -13.28
N TYR A 162 9.86 -14.56 -12.70
CA TYR A 162 9.34 -14.79 -11.34
C TYR A 162 8.77 -16.21 -11.13
N CYS A 163 8.19 -16.80 -12.18
CA CYS A 163 7.66 -18.16 -12.15
C CYS A 163 8.59 -19.19 -12.82
N LEU A 164 9.72 -18.76 -13.39
CA LEU A 164 10.65 -19.65 -14.08
C LEU A 164 11.38 -20.53 -13.05
N GLY A 165 11.26 -21.85 -13.17
CA GLY A 165 11.88 -22.81 -12.23
C GLY A 165 11.02 -23.16 -11.00
N ASN A 166 9.95 -22.39 -10.72
CA ASN A 166 9.01 -22.72 -9.65
C ASN A 166 8.15 -23.92 -10.07
N LYS A 167 8.41 -25.09 -9.47
CA LYS A 167 7.58 -26.30 -9.65
C LYS A 167 6.41 -26.25 -8.68
N LEU A 168 5.20 -26.43 -9.20
CA LEU A 168 4.04 -26.67 -8.34
C LEU A 168 4.31 -27.87 -7.43
N THR A 169 4.00 -27.73 -6.14
CA THR A 169 4.02 -28.85 -5.20
C THR A 169 3.09 -29.95 -5.70
N GLU A 170 3.40 -31.21 -5.39
CA GLU A 170 2.57 -32.33 -5.83
C GLU A 170 1.12 -32.21 -5.37
N ALA A 171 0.91 -31.76 -4.12
CA ALA A 171 -0.42 -31.51 -3.58
C ALA A 171 -1.19 -30.45 -4.39
N HIS A 172 -0.53 -29.36 -4.80
CA HIS A 172 -1.17 -28.32 -5.60
C HIS A 172 -1.43 -28.79 -7.04
N ARG A 173 -0.48 -29.52 -7.64
CA ARG A 173 -0.63 -30.15 -8.96
C ARG A 173 -1.82 -31.11 -8.97
N ARG A 174 -1.97 -31.93 -7.93
CA ARG A 174 -3.06 -32.89 -7.78
C ARG A 174 -4.41 -32.19 -7.66
N LYS A 175 -4.52 -31.12 -6.86
CA LYS A 175 -5.74 -30.30 -6.77
C LYS A 175 -6.18 -29.74 -8.12
N ILE A 176 -5.24 -29.22 -8.91
CA ILE A 176 -5.53 -28.72 -10.25
C ILE A 176 -6.01 -29.86 -11.15
N SER A 177 -5.30 -31.00 -11.14
CA SER A 177 -5.67 -32.18 -11.92
C SER A 177 -7.06 -32.71 -11.59
N ASP A 178 -7.40 -32.79 -10.30
CA ASP A 178 -8.70 -33.29 -9.84
C ASP A 178 -9.85 -32.37 -10.24
N ALA A 179 -9.59 -31.05 -10.28
CA ALA A 179 -10.58 -30.06 -10.70
C ALA A 179 -10.90 -30.09 -12.21
N VAL A 180 -10.00 -30.63 -13.04
CA VAL A 180 -10.15 -30.60 -14.52
C VAL A 180 -10.15 -31.98 -15.18
N LYS A 181 -10.23 -33.07 -14.43
CA LYS A 181 -10.29 -34.43 -14.98
C LYS A 181 -11.73 -34.91 -15.19
N GLY A 182 -11.91 -35.83 -16.13
CA GLY A 182 -13.20 -36.50 -16.38
C GLY A 182 -14.31 -35.50 -16.72
N GLU A 183 -15.48 -35.71 -16.12
CA GLU A 183 -16.70 -34.92 -16.36
C GLU A 183 -16.56 -33.44 -15.99
N ASN A 184 -15.65 -33.12 -15.07
CA ASN A 184 -15.38 -31.73 -14.67
C ASN A 184 -14.61 -30.95 -15.75
N HIS A 185 -14.04 -31.62 -16.75
CA HIS A 185 -13.32 -30.95 -17.81
C HIS A 185 -14.29 -30.16 -18.70
N PRO A 186 -14.05 -28.86 -19.00
CA PRO A 186 -14.97 -28.02 -19.79
C PRO A 186 -15.30 -28.55 -21.20
N ASN A 187 -14.46 -29.46 -21.71
CA ASN A 187 -14.63 -30.11 -23.01
C ASN A 187 -14.99 -31.60 -22.90
N PHE A 188 -15.36 -32.10 -21.71
CA PHE A 188 -15.85 -33.47 -21.59
C PHE A 188 -17.10 -33.66 -22.46
N GLY A 189 -17.15 -34.76 -23.22
CA GLY A 189 -18.24 -35.07 -24.16
C GLY A 189 -18.30 -34.22 -25.43
N LYS A 190 -17.51 -33.14 -25.57
CA LYS A 190 -17.50 -32.31 -26.78
C LYS A 190 -16.59 -32.92 -27.85
N LYS A 191 -17.16 -33.21 -29.03
CA LYS A 191 -16.37 -33.59 -30.23
C LYS A 191 -15.83 -32.33 -30.90
N LEU A 192 -14.52 -32.31 -31.16
CA LEU A 192 -13.89 -31.27 -31.98
C LEU A 192 -14.47 -31.31 -33.40
N SER A 193 -14.67 -30.14 -34.00
CA SER A 193 -15.03 -30.06 -35.42
C SER A 193 -13.92 -30.66 -36.29
N GLU A 194 -14.28 -31.24 -37.43
CA GLU A 194 -13.30 -31.83 -38.37
C GLU A 194 -12.25 -30.81 -38.79
N THR A 195 -12.67 -29.58 -39.05
CA THR A 195 -11.79 -28.45 -39.38
C THR A 195 -10.76 -28.15 -38.28
N THR A 196 -11.17 -28.21 -37.01
CA THR A 196 -10.26 -27.98 -35.88
C THR A 196 -9.33 -29.18 -35.68
N ARG A 197 -9.85 -30.40 -35.87
CA ARG A 197 -9.07 -31.64 -35.79
C ARG A 197 -7.97 -31.69 -36.84
N GLN A 198 -8.27 -31.24 -38.06
CA GLN A 198 -7.31 -31.13 -39.15
C GLN A 198 -6.22 -30.08 -38.86
N LYS A 199 -6.60 -28.87 -38.41
CA LYS A 199 -5.64 -27.83 -37.99
C LYS A 199 -4.68 -28.31 -36.88
N MET A 200 -5.20 -29.04 -35.89
CA MET A 200 -4.36 -29.62 -34.83
C MET A 200 -3.43 -30.70 -35.37
N ARG A 201 -3.88 -31.51 -36.33
CA ARG A 201 -3.05 -32.53 -37.01
C ARG A 201 -1.90 -31.87 -37.78
N GLU A 202 -2.19 -30.85 -38.58
CA GLU A 202 -1.19 -30.08 -39.34
C GLU A 202 -0.17 -29.41 -38.41
N ALA A 203 -0.62 -28.77 -37.32
CA ALA A 203 0.26 -28.16 -36.33
C ALA A 203 1.14 -29.18 -35.59
N ARG A 204 0.67 -30.42 -35.42
CA ARG A 204 1.46 -31.51 -34.82
C ARG A 204 2.51 -32.02 -35.80
N LEU A 205 2.16 -32.16 -37.08
CA LEU A 205 3.09 -32.57 -38.14
C LEU A 205 4.19 -31.53 -38.33
N ARG A 206 3.84 -30.24 -38.37
CA ARG A 206 4.80 -29.14 -38.45
C ARG A 206 5.80 -29.13 -37.28
N ARG A 207 5.32 -29.32 -36.04
CA ARG A 207 6.22 -29.44 -34.88
C ARG A 207 7.12 -30.67 -34.95
N LYS A 208 6.64 -31.77 -35.53
CA LYS A 208 7.44 -32.99 -35.70
C LYS A 208 8.52 -32.82 -36.78
N SER A 209 8.22 -32.12 -37.89
CA SER A 209 9.22 -31.80 -38.91
C SER A 209 10.26 -30.79 -38.41
N GLU A 210 9.86 -29.80 -37.61
CA GLU A 210 10.77 -28.83 -37.01
C GLU A 210 11.65 -29.46 -35.91
N ALA A 211 11.17 -30.50 -35.21
CA ALA A 211 11.92 -31.22 -34.18
C ALA A 211 12.76 -32.40 -34.72
N SER A 212 12.58 -32.81 -35.98
CA SER A 212 13.40 -33.82 -36.65
C SER A 212 14.04 -33.24 -37.92
N PRO A 213 15.13 -32.44 -37.80
CA PRO A 213 16.07 -32.32 -38.89
C PRO A 213 16.82 -33.65 -39.01
N ALA A 214 16.23 -34.63 -39.72
CA ALA A 214 16.94 -35.83 -40.10
C ALA A 214 18.06 -35.47 -41.09
N LEU A 215 19.29 -35.84 -40.72
CA LEU A 215 20.42 -36.16 -41.61
C LEU A 215 20.46 -35.39 -42.95
N ILE A 216 21.04 -34.20 -42.94
CA ILE A 216 21.72 -33.62 -44.13
C ILE A 216 23.22 -33.64 -43.84
N TRP A 217 23.78 -34.82 -43.62
CA TRP A 217 25.20 -35.11 -43.81
C TRP A 217 25.23 -36.51 -44.43
N GLY A 218 24.92 -36.56 -45.72
CA GLY A 218 25.09 -37.72 -46.59
C GLY A 218 26.17 -37.38 -47.60
N SER A 219 27.33 -38.00 -47.39
CA SER A 219 28.42 -38.36 -48.32
C SER A 219 28.94 -37.33 -49.32
#